data_AF-A0A2B7X0N9-F1
#
_entry.id   AF-A0A2B7X0N9-F1
#
_cell.length_a   1.000
_cell.length_b   1.000
_cell.length_c   1.000
_cell.angle_alpha   90.00
_cell.angle_beta   90.00
_cell.angle_gamma   90.00
#
_symmetry.space_group_name_H-M   'P 1'
#
loop_
_entity.id
_entity.type
_entity.pdbx_description
1 polymer ?
#
loop_
_entity_poly.entity_id
_entity_poly.type
_entity_poly.pdbx_seq_one_letter_code
_entity_poly.pdbx_strand_id
1 'polypeptide(L)'
;MEDIRTPPLSAAFHEAFPDKLILSSETASDSQHSGHVHFPKWQMSIVRLSTRPPGVNSTSKQVSAYDLYTANFGSSPADKVFAAQDSNPFAAGEFVWTGWDYIGEPTPYYSARSSYCGIIDLAGFKKDRFYLYQARWRPGLRMAHILPHWSWPERVGQLTPVHVFTAADEAELFLDGKSQGCKTREEHSYRFRWDEVKYQPGELRVITYKDGSKWGGQKIPCE
;
A
#
# COMPACT_ATOMS: atom_id res chain seq x y z
N MET A 1 -23.17 -9.19 -1.80
CA MET A 1 -22.91 -8.55 -0.50
C MET A 1 -22.59 -7.11 -0.80
N GLU A 2 -23.45 -6.19 -0.40
CA GLU A 2 -23.22 -4.75 -0.58
C GLU A 2 -22.03 -4.33 0.28
N ASP A 3 -21.17 -3.49 -0.28
CA ASP A 3 -20.01 -2.91 0.40
C ASP A 3 -20.39 -2.29 1.74
N ILE A 4 -19.45 -2.29 2.71
CA ILE A 4 -19.50 -1.31 3.80
C ILE A 4 -19.33 0.06 3.15
N ARG A 5 -20.47 0.72 2.89
CA ARG A 5 -20.60 2.09 2.39
C ARG A 5 -20.64 3.13 3.51
N THR A 6 -20.57 2.67 4.76
CA THR A 6 -20.64 3.53 5.92
C THR A 6 -19.39 4.42 5.96
N PRO A 7 -19.53 5.75 5.89
CA PRO A 7 -18.39 6.66 6.05
C PRO A 7 -17.81 6.50 7.46
N PRO A 8 -16.53 6.87 7.67
CA PRO A 8 -15.95 6.90 9.01
C PRO A 8 -16.85 7.68 9.98
N LEU A 9 -17.23 7.05 11.09
CA LEU A 9 -18.17 7.63 12.06
C LEU A 9 -17.50 8.56 13.07
N SER A 10 -16.18 8.78 12.96
CA SER A 10 -15.38 9.57 13.90
C SER A 10 -15.91 10.99 14.05
N ALA A 11 -16.23 11.67 12.93
CA ALA A 11 -16.75 13.04 12.95
C ALA A 11 -18.12 13.13 13.62
N ALA A 12 -19.05 12.25 13.24
CA ALA A 12 -20.39 12.22 13.82
C ALA A 12 -20.36 11.87 15.33
N PHE A 13 -19.47 10.96 15.74
CA PHE A 13 -19.29 10.63 17.15
C PHE A 13 -18.69 11.80 17.93
N HIS A 14 -17.68 12.49 17.37
CA HIS A 14 -17.08 13.66 18.01
C HIS A 14 -18.07 14.82 18.16
N GLU A 15 -18.91 15.06 17.15
CA GLU A 15 -19.98 16.06 17.22
C GLU A 15 -20.96 15.77 18.36
N ALA A 16 -21.36 14.50 18.52
CA ALA A 16 -22.27 14.09 19.59
C ALA A 16 -21.60 14.08 20.98
N PHE A 17 -20.29 13.84 21.04
CA PHE A 17 -19.53 13.66 22.28
C PHE A 17 -18.17 14.39 22.25
N PRO A 18 -18.16 15.74 22.22
CA PRO A 18 -16.95 16.53 21.96
C PRO A 18 -15.85 16.36 23.00
N ASP A 19 -16.21 16.07 24.25
CA ASP A 19 -15.25 15.90 25.35
C ASP A 19 -14.67 14.49 25.47
N LYS A 20 -15.08 13.56 24.60
CA LYS A 20 -14.61 12.17 24.65
C LYS A 20 -13.37 11.99 23.79
N LEU A 21 -12.36 11.34 24.37
CA LEU A 21 -11.20 10.86 23.64
C LEU A 21 -11.62 9.80 22.62
N ILE A 22 -11.21 9.98 21.37
CA ILE A 22 -11.36 8.99 20.31
C ILE A 22 -9.99 8.42 19.99
N LEU A 23 -9.87 7.10 20.05
CA LEU A 23 -8.69 6.34 19.66
C LEU A 23 -9.13 5.18 18.77
N SER A 24 -8.52 5.05 17.60
CA SER A 24 -8.76 3.89 16.73
C SER A 24 -7.98 2.69 17.27
N SER A 25 -8.62 1.91 18.14
CA SER A 25 -7.98 0.78 18.83
C SER A 25 -7.53 -0.35 17.90
N GLU A 26 -8.12 -0.45 16.70
CA GLU A 26 -7.69 -1.36 15.65
C GLU A 26 -7.99 -0.77 14.26
N THR A 27 -7.05 -0.83 13.34
CA THR A 27 -7.21 -0.31 11.97
C THR A 27 -6.60 -1.21 10.90
N ALA A 28 -6.94 -0.91 9.64
CA ALA A 28 -6.48 -1.55 8.43
C ALA A 28 -6.95 -3.00 8.23
N SER A 29 -6.31 -3.99 8.86
CA SER A 29 -6.49 -5.41 8.53
C SER A 29 -6.32 -5.69 7.01
N ASP A 30 -5.37 -4.98 6.38
CA ASP A 30 -4.92 -5.26 5.01
C ASP A 30 -4.04 -6.51 5.03
N SER A 31 -4.17 -7.38 4.03
CA SER A 31 -3.48 -8.66 3.92
C SER A 31 -2.51 -8.64 2.74
N GLN A 32 -1.26 -9.03 2.98
CA GLN A 32 -0.21 -9.08 1.97
C GLN A 32 0.76 -10.24 2.21
N HIS A 33 1.34 -10.75 1.14
CA HIS A 33 2.51 -11.60 1.22
C HIS A 33 3.74 -10.89 0.66
N SER A 34 4.87 -11.06 1.35
CA SER A 34 6.13 -10.39 1.00
C SER A 34 6.56 -10.75 -0.43
N GLY A 35 6.84 -9.75 -1.27
CA GLY A 35 7.31 -9.92 -2.63
C GLY A 35 6.32 -10.58 -3.61
N HIS A 36 5.15 -11.02 -3.17
CA HIS A 36 4.17 -11.60 -4.06
C HIS A 36 3.35 -10.52 -4.73
N VAL A 37 3.37 -10.50 -6.06
CA VAL A 37 2.66 -9.49 -6.84
C VAL A 37 1.76 -10.21 -7.82
N HIS A 38 0.47 -9.90 -7.70
CA HIS A 38 -0.51 -10.26 -8.72
C HIS A 38 -1.04 -8.97 -9.34
N PHE A 39 -0.92 -8.87 -10.65
CA PHE A 39 -1.34 -7.70 -11.41
C PHE A 39 -2.86 -7.72 -11.56
N PRO A 40 -3.61 -6.77 -10.95
CA PRO A 40 -5.04 -6.71 -11.14
C PRO A 40 -5.31 -6.28 -12.58
N LYS A 41 -6.26 -6.97 -13.23
CA LYS A 41 -6.44 -6.80 -14.67
C LYS A 41 -7.00 -5.43 -15.04
N TRP A 42 -7.89 -4.81 -14.27
CA TRP A 42 -8.44 -3.49 -14.57
C TRP A 42 -8.95 -2.84 -13.27
N GLN A 43 -8.51 -1.59 -13.00
CA GLN A 43 -8.73 -0.77 -11.80
C GLN A 43 -8.03 -1.24 -10.50
N MET A 44 -7.00 -0.50 -10.07
CA MET A 44 -6.42 -0.61 -8.72
C MET A 44 -7.33 0.18 -7.75
N SER A 45 -8.47 -0.40 -7.40
CA SER A 45 -9.31 0.04 -6.29
C SER A 45 -9.12 -0.90 -5.11
N ILE A 46 -9.54 -0.50 -3.91
CA ILE A 46 -9.52 -1.40 -2.74
C ILE A 46 -10.36 -2.64 -3.05
N VAL A 47 -9.78 -3.81 -2.83
CA VAL A 47 -10.36 -5.11 -3.08
C VAL A 47 -10.58 -5.85 -1.76
N ARG A 48 -11.84 -6.10 -1.40
CA ARG A 48 -12.16 -6.93 -0.22
C ARG A 48 -12.10 -8.41 -0.56
N LEU A 49 -11.51 -9.19 0.34
CA LEU A 49 -11.22 -10.61 0.12
C LEU A 49 -12.44 -11.56 0.14
N SER A 50 -13.67 -11.06 0.35
CA SER A 50 -14.92 -11.86 0.34
C SER A 50 -15.26 -12.52 -1.00
N THR A 51 -14.69 -12.07 -2.12
CA THR A 51 -15.21 -12.37 -3.47
C THR A 51 -14.31 -13.22 -4.37
N ARG A 52 -13.25 -13.86 -3.86
CA ARG A 52 -12.14 -14.41 -4.69
C ARG A 52 -11.70 -13.43 -5.81
N PRO A 53 -11.36 -12.19 -5.45
CA PRO A 53 -11.13 -11.15 -6.45
C PRO A 53 -9.76 -11.30 -7.14
N PRO A 54 -9.54 -10.66 -8.30
CA PRO A 54 -8.22 -10.59 -8.94
C PRO A 54 -7.18 -10.03 -7.97
N GLY A 55 -6.06 -10.74 -7.77
CA GLY A 55 -5.03 -10.34 -6.80
C GLY A 55 -4.67 -11.34 -5.71
N VAL A 56 -5.49 -12.37 -5.59
CA VAL A 56 -5.38 -13.40 -4.57
C VAL A 56 -5.33 -14.73 -5.30
N ASN A 57 -4.25 -15.49 -5.14
CA ASN A 57 -4.08 -16.77 -5.81
C ASN A 57 -4.52 -17.88 -4.85
N SER A 58 -5.72 -18.44 -5.06
CA SER A 58 -6.26 -19.49 -4.20
C SER A 58 -5.48 -20.81 -4.24
N THR A 59 -4.69 -21.04 -5.28
CA THR A 59 -3.86 -22.23 -5.44
C THR A 59 -2.56 -22.08 -4.66
N SER A 60 -1.84 -20.96 -4.83
CA SER A 60 -0.60 -20.69 -4.09
C SER A 60 -0.83 -20.11 -2.69
N LYS A 61 -2.08 -19.71 -2.38
CA LYS A 61 -2.52 -19.06 -1.14
C LYS A 61 -1.76 -17.76 -0.86
N GLN A 62 -1.57 -16.96 -1.90
CA GLN A 62 -0.79 -15.73 -1.86
C GLN A 62 -1.67 -14.51 -2.05
N VAL A 63 -1.33 -13.40 -1.40
CA VAL A 63 -2.04 -12.12 -1.49
C VAL A 63 -1.07 -11.05 -1.97
N SER A 64 -1.47 -10.26 -2.96
CA SER A 64 -0.63 -9.26 -3.63
C SER A 64 -0.16 -8.13 -2.70
N ALA A 65 1.09 -7.69 -2.85
CA ALA A 65 1.75 -6.68 -2.01
C ALA A 65 1.36 -5.22 -2.29
N TYR A 66 0.43 -4.94 -3.21
CA TYR A 66 0.07 -3.57 -3.63
C TYR A 66 -0.70 -2.73 -2.59
N ASP A 67 -0.96 -3.24 -1.38
CA ASP A 67 -1.75 -2.53 -0.34
C ASP A 67 -3.17 -2.19 -0.80
N LEU A 68 -3.83 -3.19 -1.38
CA LEU A 68 -5.19 -3.10 -1.92
C LEU A 68 -6.12 -4.17 -1.37
N TYR A 69 -5.63 -5.15 -0.63
CA TYR A 69 -6.37 -6.38 -0.33
C TYR A 69 -6.69 -6.47 1.15
N THR A 70 -7.96 -6.30 1.51
CA THR A 70 -8.34 -6.18 2.92
C THR A 70 -9.27 -7.30 3.35
N ALA A 71 -9.28 -7.62 4.65
CA ALA A 71 -10.40 -8.30 5.26
C ALA A 71 -11.71 -7.52 4.99
N ASN A 72 -12.86 -8.18 5.11
CA ASN A 72 -14.16 -7.57 4.78
C ASN A 72 -14.47 -6.34 5.65
N PHE A 73 -14.05 -6.39 6.91
CA PHE A 73 -14.16 -5.32 7.90
C PHE A 73 -12.97 -4.34 7.85
N GLY A 74 -11.94 -4.64 7.05
CA GLY A 74 -10.73 -3.86 6.93
C GLY A 74 -10.80 -2.73 5.89
N SER A 75 -9.70 -2.00 5.75
CA SER A 75 -9.49 -0.91 4.79
C SER A 75 -8.00 -0.74 4.47
N SER A 76 -7.69 -0.32 3.24
CA SER A 76 -6.29 -0.07 2.84
C SER A 76 -5.74 1.13 3.62
N PRO A 77 -4.52 1.01 4.19
CA PRO A 77 -3.80 2.13 4.79
C PRO A 77 -3.70 3.33 3.85
N ALA A 78 -3.17 3.11 2.65
CA ALA A 78 -2.89 4.17 1.67
C ALA A 78 -4.15 4.85 1.13
N ASP A 79 -5.27 4.12 1.00
CA ASP A 79 -6.45 4.65 0.30
C ASP A 79 -7.55 5.16 1.23
N LYS A 80 -7.59 4.71 2.50
CA LYS A 80 -8.70 5.05 3.42
C LYS A 80 -8.25 5.42 4.82
N VAL A 81 -7.42 4.59 5.45
CA VAL A 81 -7.12 4.77 6.89
C VAL A 81 -6.36 6.07 7.12
N PHE A 82 -5.35 6.34 6.30
CA PHE A 82 -4.52 7.52 6.46
C PHE A 82 -5.28 8.81 6.15
N ALA A 83 -6.06 8.81 5.07
CA ALA A 83 -6.95 9.93 4.74
C ALA A 83 -7.94 10.22 5.87
N ALA A 84 -8.59 9.18 6.40
CA ALA A 84 -9.53 9.33 7.51
C ALA A 84 -8.85 9.89 8.77
N GLN A 85 -7.61 9.48 9.09
CA GLN A 85 -6.90 10.05 10.23
C GLN A 85 -6.52 11.52 10.01
N ASP A 86 -5.99 11.87 8.84
CA ASP A 86 -5.55 13.23 8.54
C ASP A 86 -6.74 14.20 8.47
N SER A 87 -7.92 13.74 8.03
CA SER A 87 -9.15 14.53 8.05
C SER A 87 -9.81 14.63 9.44
N ASN A 88 -9.36 13.87 10.45
CA ASN A 88 -9.96 13.85 11.79
C ASN A 88 -8.89 14.06 12.88
N PRO A 89 -8.32 15.28 13.01
CA PRO A 89 -7.20 15.56 13.91
C PRO A 89 -7.54 15.44 15.41
N PHE A 90 -8.83 15.35 15.76
CA PHE A 90 -9.29 15.11 17.13
C PHE A 90 -9.10 13.64 17.57
N ALA A 91 -8.89 12.71 16.64
CA ALA A 91 -8.59 11.32 16.97
C ALA A 91 -7.10 11.18 17.36
N ALA A 92 -6.83 10.46 18.46
CA ALA A 92 -5.48 10.37 19.03
C ALA A 92 -4.50 9.48 18.24
N GLY A 93 -4.96 8.78 17.20
CA GLY A 93 -4.14 7.91 16.36
C GLY A 93 -4.76 6.53 16.16
N GLU A 94 -3.90 5.52 15.94
CA GLU A 94 -4.31 4.14 15.69
C GLU A 94 -3.37 3.09 16.29
N PHE A 95 -3.89 1.87 16.39
CA PHE A 95 -3.11 0.64 16.44
C PHE A 95 -3.45 -0.21 15.21
N VAL A 96 -2.50 -0.31 14.29
CA VAL A 96 -2.66 -1.10 13.06
C VAL A 96 -2.72 -2.60 13.35
N TRP A 97 -3.63 -3.31 12.69
CA TRP A 97 -3.66 -4.78 12.62
C TRP A 97 -2.92 -5.29 11.38
N THR A 98 -1.68 -5.79 11.47
CA THR A 98 -0.80 -5.86 12.66
C THR A 98 0.60 -5.33 12.35
N GLY A 99 1.39 -5.09 13.39
CA GLY A 99 2.81 -4.77 13.22
C GLY A 99 3.62 -5.92 12.62
N TRP A 100 3.46 -7.12 13.17
CA TRP A 100 4.11 -8.35 12.72
C TRP A 100 3.08 -9.40 12.34
N ASP A 101 3.42 -10.26 11.40
CA ASP A 101 2.68 -11.50 11.20
C ASP A 101 2.80 -12.40 12.44
N TYR A 102 1.81 -13.26 12.61
CA TYR A 102 1.69 -14.23 13.68
C TYR A 102 1.17 -15.58 13.16
N ILE A 103 1.30 -16.61 13.97
CA ILE A 103 0.78 -17.96 13.65
C ILE A 103 -0.73 -17.98 13.90
N GLY A 104 -1.48 -18.62 13.01
CA GLY A 104 -2.95 -18.63 13.05
C GLY A 104 -3.58 -17.49 12.24
N GLU A 105 -4.90 -17.38 12.34
CA GLU A 105 -5.74 -16.40 11.64
C GLU A 105 -5.29 -16.07 10.19
N PRO A 106 -5.17 -17.09 9.33
CA PRO A 106 -4.61 -16.92 8.00
C PRO A 106 -5.64 -16.32 7.03
N THR A 107 -6.39 -15.29 7.43
CA THR A 107 -7.41 -14.65 6.59
C THR A 107 -6.75 -14.09 5.32
N PRO A 108 -7.19 -14.52 4.11
CA PRO A 108 -8.46 -15.18 3.79
C PRO A 108 -8.41 -16.71 3.62
N TYR A 109 -7.25 -17.34 3.76
CA TYR A 109 -7.00 -18.75 3.49
C TYR A 109 -6.88 -19.60 4.76
N TYR A 110 -8.00 -20.09 5.29
CA TYR A 110 -8.05 -20.99 6.46
C TYR A 110 -7.32 -22.34 6.32
N SER A 111 -6.84 -22.66 5.12
CA SER A 111 -5.97 -23.83 4.89
C SER A 111 -4.47 -23.48 4.90
N ALA A 112 -4.10 -22.22 5.10
CA ALA A 112 -2.75 -21.79 5.46
C ALA A 112 -2.59 -21.78 6.99
N ARG A 113 -1.40 -21.44 7.50
CA ARG A 113 -1.05 -21.61 8.91
C ARG A 113 -0.72 -20.31 9.66
N SER A 114 -0.55 -19.20 8.95
CA SER A 114 -0.11 -17.92 9.51
C SER A 114 -0.85 -16.75 8.88
N SER A 115 -0.85 -15.62 9.57
CA SER A 115 -1.48 -14.38 9.15
C SER A 115 -0.86 -13.80 7.88
N TYR A 116 -1.58 -12.84 7.28
CA TYR A 116 -1.12 -12.02 6.17
C TYR A 116 -1.09 -10.53 6.51
N CYS A 117 -1.59 -10.14 7.68
CA CYS A 117 -1.87 -8.74 8.03
C CYS A 117 -0.68 -7.96 8.59
N GLY A 118 0.44 -8.62 8.89
CA GLY A 118 1.63 -7.99 9.40
C GLY A 118 2.28 -7.03 8.40
N ILE A 119 2.73 -5.87 8.88
CA ILE A 119 3.63 -4.96 8.15
C ILE A 119 5.01 -5.61 7.96
N ILE A 120 5.42 -6.43 8.91
CA ILE A 120 6.64 -7.25 8.90
C ILE A 120 6.21 -8.72 8.92
N ASP A 121 6.88 -9.59 8.16
CA ASP A 121 6.57 -11.02 8.13
C ASP A 121 7.10 -11.78 9.36
N LEU A 122 6.76 -13.07 9.46
CA LEU A 122 7.17 -13.94 10.58
C LEU A 122 8.69 -14.07 10.74
N ALA A 123 9.46 -13.90 9.65
CA ALA A 123 10.91 -14.00 9.66
C ALA A 123 11.59 -12.64 9.95
N GLY A 124 10.81 -11.58 10.12
CA GLY A 124 11.31 -10.23 10.37
C GLY A 124 11.65 -9.45 9.10
N PHE A 125 11.27 -9.95 7.92
CA PHE A 125 11.45 -9.21 6.68
C PHE A 125 10.32 -8.20 6.50
N LYS A 126 10.70 -7.01 6.06
CA LYS A 126 9.77 -5.91 5.81
C LYS A 126 9.01 -6.18 4.53
N LYS A 127 7.67 -6.15 4.59
CA LYS A 127 6.83 -6.14 3.38
C LYS A 127 6.82 -4.74 2.77
N ASP A 128 6.31 -4.59 1.55
CA ASP A 128 6.21 -3.28 0.89
C ASP A 128 5.44 -2.24 1.72
N ARG A 129 4.37 -2.65 2.41
CA ARG A 129 3.61 -1.80 3.33
C ARG A 129 4.45 -1.17 4.44
N PHE A 130 5.56 -1.80 4.86
CA PHE A 130 6.48 -1.19 5.82
C PHE A 130 6.95 0.18 5.35
N TYR A 131 7.29 0.29 4.06
CA TYR A 131 7.81 1.53 3.48
C TYR A 131 6.73 2.59 3.28
N LEU A 132 5.46 2.16 3.09
CA LEU A 132 4.30 3.06 3.12
C LEU A 132 4.15 3.72 4.50
N TYR A 133 4.14 2.93 5.58
CA TYR A 133 4.09 3.47 6.95
C TYR A 133 5.33 4.31 7.27
N GLN A 134 6.53 3.87 6.84
CA GLN A 134 7.75 4.63 7.03
C GLN A 134 7.69 6.01 6.37
N ALA A 135 7.16 6.10 5.15
CA ALA A 135 7.00 7.36 4.45
C ALA A 135 6.07 8.32 5.21
N ARG A 136 4.93 7.84 5.71
CA ARG A 136 3.97 8.69 6.44
C ARG A 136 4.43 9.04 7.86
N TRP A 137 4.88 8.07 8.64
CA TRP A 137 5.26 8.26 10.05
C TRP A 137 6.63 8.89 10.23
N ARG A 138 7.47 8.90 9.20
CA ARG A 138 8.77 9.61 9.20
C ARG A 138 8.88 10.57 8.02
N PRO A 139 8.11 11.67 7.99
CA PRO A 139 8.07 12.56 6.82
C PRO A 139 9.39 13.28 6.52
N GLY A 140 10.33 13.31 7.48
CA GLY A 140 11.69 13.84 7.30
C GLY A 140 12.72 12.82 6.81
N LEU A 141 12.40 11.52 6.78
CA LEU A 141 13.33 10.49 6.30
C LEU A 141 13.38 10.49 4.78
N ARG A 142 14.54 10.86 4.22
CA ARG A 142 14.83 10.78 2.78
C ARG A 142 14.79 9.33 2.30
N MET A 143 13.68 8.93 1.70
CA MET A 143 13.47 7.57 1.20
C MET A 143 12.56 7.54 -0.03
N ALA A 144 12.73 6.53 -0.86
CA ALA A 144 11.78 6.13 -1.89
C ALA A 144 11.77 4.59 -1.95
N HIS A 145 10.59 4.00 -2.11
CA HIS A 145 10.43 2.55 -2.24
C HIS A 145 9.50 2.25 -3.42
N ILE A 146 10.03 1.59 -4.43
CA ILE A 146 9.38 1.14 -5.65
C ILE A 146 8.81 -0.25 -5.39
N LEU A 147 7.56 -0.44 -5.81
CA LEU A 147 6.95 -1.76 -5.95
C LEU A 147 6.23 -1.81 -7.31
N PRO A 148 6.24 -2.96 -8.00
CA PRO A 148 6.79 -4.25 -7.59
C PRO A 148 8.30 -4.39 -7.88
N HIS A 149 8.87 -5.58 -7.67
CA HIS A 149 10.16 -5.96 -8.28
C HIS A 149 10.08 -5.89 -9.81
N TRP A 150 11.22 -5.86 -10.51
CA TRP A 150 11.26 -5.60 -11.96
C TRP A 150 11.73 -6.78 -12.82
N SER A 151 11.37 -8.01 -12.44
CA SER A 151 11.72 -9.23 -13.17
C SER A 151 10.46 -10.03 -13.52
N TRP A 152 9.96 -9.84 -14.74
CA TRP A 152 8.70 -10.40 -15.25
C TRP A 152 8.84 -10.92 -16.69
N PRO A 153 9.61 -12.00 -16.93
CA PRO A 153 9.87 -12.50 -18.28
C PRO A 153 8.60 -12.82 -19.07
N GLU A 154 7.52 -13.21 -18.41
CA GLU A 154 6.22 -13.50 -19.00
C GLU A 154 5.37 -12.25 -19.32
N ARG A 155 5.83 -11.06 -18.93
CA ARG A 155 5.11 -9.79 -19.09
C ARG A 155 5.75 -8.82 -20.09
N VAL A 156 6.75 -9.24 -20.86
CA VAL A 156 7.37 -8.38 -21.89
C VAL A 156 6.29 -7.74 -22.78
N GLY A 157 6.28 -6.41 -22.81
CA GLY A 157 5.34 -5.61 -23.57
C GLY A 157 3.95 -5.40 -22.94
N GLN A 158 3.67 -5.97 -21.76
CA GLN A 158 2.43 -5.75 -21.02
C GLN A 158 2.51 -4.50 -20.14
N LEU A 159 1.38 -3.90 -19.82
CA LEU A 159 1.31 -2.80 -18.86
C LEU A 159 1.51 -3.35 -17.44
N THR A 160 2.34 -2.66 -16.67
CA THR A 160 2.72 -3.03 -15.31
C THR A 160 2.60 -1.79 -14.43
N PRO A 161 1.68 -1.79 -13.45
CA PRO A 161 1.58 -0.72 -12.46
C PRO A 161 2.87 -0.63 -11.64
N VAL A 162 3.37 0.59 -11.46
CA VAL A 162 4.51 0.89 -10.59
C VAL A 162 4.04 1.88 -9.54
N HIS A 163 4.19 1.53 -8.27
CA HIS A 163 3.93 2.41 -7.14
C HIS A 163 5.25 2.86 -6.52
N VAL A 164 5.23 4.06 -5.95
CA VAL A 164 6.35 4.58 -5.16
C VAL A 164 5.83 5.12 -3.84
N PHE A 165 6.39 4.61 -2.74
CA PHE A 165 6.17 5.14 -1.39
C PHE A 165 7.31 6.10 -1.04
N THR A 166 6.95 7.32 -0.64
CA THR A 166 7.90 8.38 -0.29
C THR A 166 7.15 9.54 0.39
N ALA A 167 7.82 10.28 1.28
CA ALA A 167 7.24 11.50 1.87
C ALA A 167 7.53 12.78 1.05
N ALA A 168 8.04 12.60 -0.17
CA ALA A 168 8.33 13.67 -1.13
C ALA A 168 7.05 14.28 -1.70
N ASP A 169 7.16 15.50 -2.23
CA ASP A 169 6.05 16.21 -2.85
C ASP A 169 5.90 15.83 -4.32
N GLU A 170 6.99 15.43 -4.97
CA GLU A 170 6.98 14.98 -6.36
C GLU A 170 7.87 13.75 -6.57
N ALA A 171 7.55 12.96 -7.60
CA ALA A 171 8.33 11.82 -8.01
C ALA A 171 8.32 11.67 -9.53
N GLU A 172 9.49 11.38 -10.11
CA GLU A 172 9.65 11.09 -11.53
C GLU A 172 10.25 9.70 -11.71
N LEU A 173 9.52 8.86 -12.45
CA LEU A 173 9.91 7.48 -12.73
C LEU A 173 10.64 7.39 -14.08
N PHE A 174 11.68 6.57 -14.14
CA PHE A 174 12.46 6.29 -15.33
C PHE A 174 12.55 4.78 -15.55
N LEU A 175 12.45 4.38 -16.82
CA LEU A 175 12.73 3.02 -17.30
C LEU A 175 13.89 3.12 -18.30
N ASP A 176 15.04 2.53 -17.98
CA ASP A 176 16.28 2.61 -18.77
C ASP A 176 16.66 4.06 -19.15
N GLY A 177 16.51 4.97 -18.18
CA GLY A 177 16.81 6.39 -18.37
C GLY A 177 15.73 7.19 -19.10
N LYS A 178 14.70 6.54 -19.67
CA LYS A 178 13.55 7.23 -20.29
C LYS A 178 12.49 7.55 -19.23
N SER A 179 12.15 8.83 -19.09
CA SER A 179 11.10 9.28 -18.19
C SER A 179 9.75 8.66 -18.56
N GLN A 180 9.03 8.20 -17.54
CA GLN A 180 7.65 7.72 -17.58
C GLN A 180 6.67 8.79 -17.05
N GLY A 181 7.16 10.03 -16.87
CA GLY A 181 6.40 11.16 -16.36
C GLY A 181 6.68 11.48 -14.90
N CYS A 182 6.63 12.78 -14.58
CA CYS A 182 6.67 13.30 -13.22
C CYS A 182 5.25 13.42 -12.65
N LYS A 183 5.09 13.14 -11.36
CA LYS A 183 3.82 13.27 -10.63
C LYS A 183 4.03 14.11 -9.39
N THR A 184 3.07 14.99 -9.11
CA THR A 184 2.97 15.77 -7.87
C THR A 184 1.98 15.09 -6.93
N ARG A 185 2.27 15.12 -5.63
CA ARG A 185 1.44 14.50 -4.59
C ARG A 185 0.14 15.27 -4.45
N GLU A 186 -0.97 14.56 -4.62
CA GLU A 186 -2.30 15.09 -4.36
C GLU A 186 -2.62 15.06 -2.87
N GLU A 187 -3.55 15.92 -2.43
CA GLU A 187 -4.05 15.91 -1.07
C GLU A 187 -4.66 14.53 -0.73
N HIS A 188 -4.38 14.03 0.48
CA HIS A 188 -4.80 12.69 0.92
C HIS A 188 -4.34 11.52 0.01
N SER A 189 -3.28 11.72 -0.78
CA SER A 189 -2.59 10.64 -1.50
C SER A 189 -1.28 10.26 -0.82
N TYR A 190 -1.13 8.97 -0.53
CA TYR A 190 0.00 8.43 0.25
C TYR A 190 0.95 7.55 -0.58
N ARG A 191 0.75 7.51 -1.91
CA ARG A 191 1.63 6.82 -2.86
C ARG A 191 1.55 7.46 -4.24
N PHE A 192 2.68 7.43 -4.96
CA PHE A 192 2.67 7.71 -6.39
C PHE A 192 2.37 6.44 -7.17
N ARG A 193 1.68 6.56 -8.30
CA ARG A 193 1.25 5.43 -9.13
C ARG A 193 1.35 5.76 -10.61
N TRP A 194 2.07 4.92 -11.35
CA TRP A 194 2.09 4.87 -12.81
C TRP A 194 1.44 3.57 -13.25
N ASP A 195 0.28 3.66 -13.90
CA ASP A 195 -0.51 2.48 -14.26
C ASP A 195 -0.07 1.77 -15.53
N GLU A 196 0.53 2.54 -16.43
CA GLU A 196 0.72 2.12 -17.82
C GLU A 196 2.20 2.03 -18.19
N VAL A 197 3.06 1.63 -17.24
CA VAL A 197 4.47 1.38 -17.55
C VAL A 197 4.56 0.08 -18.34
N LYS A 198 4.89 0.17 -19.62
CA LYS A 198 5.08 -1.00 -20.48
C LYS A 198 6.34 -1.75 -20.05
N TYR A 199 6.19 -2.96 -19.55
CA TYR A 199 7.30 -3.74 -19.03
C TYR A 199 8.28 -4.14 -20.15
N GLN A 200 9.55 -3.86 -19.89
CA GLN A 200 10.71 -4.41 -20.59
C GLN A 200 11.78 -4.73 -19.54
N PRO A 201 12.59 -5.78 -19.73
CA PRO A 201 13.77 -6.03 -18.91
C PRO A 201 14.69 -4.81 -18.98
N GLY A 202 15.22 -4.41 -17.84
CA GLY A 202 15.99 -3.18 -17.71
C GLY A 202 16.00 -2.69 -16.28
N GLU A 203 16.04 -1.38 -16.09
CA GLU A 203 16.14 -0.76 -14.78
C GLU A 203 15.03 0.25 -14.55
N LEU A 204 14.33 0.11 -13.42
CA LEU A 204 13.51 1.18 -12.89
C LEU A 204 14.33 2.06 -11.96
N ARG A 205 14.13 3.36 -12.11
CA ARG A 205 14.71 4.37 -11.22
C ARG A 205 13.67 5.44 -10.93
N VAL A 206 13.52 5.82 -9.68
CA VAL A 206 12.73 6.99 -9.29
C VAL A 206 13.64 8.06 -8.72
N ILE A 207 13.39 9.31 -9.09
CA ILE A 207 13.91 10.49 -8.39
C ILE A 207 12.73 11.17 -7.70
N THR A 208 12.92 11.55 -6.44
CA THR A 208 11.91 12.28 -5.68
C THR A 208 12.37 13.69 -5.34
N TYR A 209 11.41 14.61 -5.23
CA TYR A 209 11.65 16.03 -4.96
C TYR A 209 10.79 16.49 -3.78
N LYS A 210 11.36 17.33 -2.93
CA LYS A 210 10.70 17.93 -1.77
C LYS A 210 11.09 19.39 -1.69
N ASP A 211 10.11 20.27 -1.54
CA ASP A 211 10.31 21.73 -1.57
C ASP A 211 11.09 22.20 -2.83
N GLY A 212 10.75 21.63 -3.99
CA GLY A 212 11.38 21.95 -5.29
C GLY A 212 12.82 21.46 -5.47
N SER A 213 13.39 20.75 -4.50
CA SER A 213 14.76 20.23 -4.55
C SER A 213 14.80 18.70 -4.57
N LYS A 214 15.80 18.14 -5.25
CA LYS A 214 16.01 16.67 -5.26
C LYS A 214 16.18 16.16 -3.82
N TRP A 215 15.32 15.24 -3.42
CA TRP A 215 15.22 14.75 -2.05
C TRP A 215 15.80 13.35 -1.87
N GLY A 216 15.54 12.46 -2.82
CA GLY A 216 15.97 11.07 -2.77
C GLY A 216 15.67 10.31 -4.05
N GLY A 217 15.67 8.99 -3.94
CA GLY A 217 15.37 8.10 -5.06
C GLY A 217 15.69 6.67 -4.73
N GLN A 218 15.28 5.77 -5.62
CA GLN A 218 15.61 4.36 -5.57
C GLN A 218 15.82 3.87 -7.00
N LYS A 219 16.59 2.79 -7.13
CA LYS A 219 16.84 2.09 -8.38
C LYS A 219 16.68 0.60 -8.11
N ILE A 220 15.94 -0.09 -8.97
CA ILE A 220 15.78 -1.54 -8.93
C ILE A 220 16.09 -2.11 -10.32
N PRO A 221 17.03 -3.08 -10.41
CA PRO A 221 17.31 -3.76 -11.67
C PRO A 221 16.25 -4.85 -11.96
N CYS A 222 16.14 -5.22 -13.23
CA CYS A 222 15.67 -6.53 -13.63
C CYS A 222 16.81 -7.52 -13.37
N GLU A 223 16.59 -8.43 -12.42
CA GLU A 223 17.36 -9.66 -12.28
C GLU A 223 16.96 -10.68 -13.34
#